data_AF-A0A0S6Z0Q2-F1
#
_entry.id   AF-A0A0S6Z0Q2-F1
#
_cell.length_a   1.000
_cell.length_b   1.000
_cell.length_c   1.000
_cell.angle_alpha   90.00
_cell.angle_beta   90.00
_cell.angle_gamma   90.00
#
_symmetry.space_group_name_H-M   'P 1'
#
loop_
_entity.id
_entity.type
_entity.pdbx_description
1 polymer ?
#
loop_
_entity_poly.entity_id
_entity_poly.type
_entity_poly.pdbx_seq_one_letter_code
_entity_poly.pdbx_strand_id
1 'polypeptide(L)' 'MDAFQKVLERYPQSAKAADALLKVGYCQYELKQWAAAEATFNSVIAKYPNTTPARLAEGRLRALKLQAGR' A
#
# COMPACT_ATOMS: atom_id res chain seq x y z
N MET A 1 -6.56 -14.20 -30.70
CA MET A 1 -7.19 -13.39 -29.64
C MET A 1 -6.46 -13.76 -28.35
N ASP A 2 -5.17 -13.41 -28.25
CA ASP A 2 -4.24 -14.10 -27.33
C ASP A 2 -3.47 -13.15 -26.41
N ALA A 3 -3.71 -11.84 -26.52
CA ALA A 3 -2.93 -10.83 -25.80
C ALA A 3 -3.42 -10.63 -24.35
N PHE A 4 -4.71 -10.87 -24.07
CA PHE A 4 -5.30 -10.58 -22.77
C PHE A 4 -5.26 -11.76 -21.79
N GLN A 5 -5.30 -13.00 -22.26
CA GLN A 5 -5.14 -14.19 -21.39
C GLN A 5 -3.73 -14.25 -20.78
N LYS A 6 -2.69 -13.86 -21.52
CA LYS A 6 -1.31 -13.74 -20.99
C LYS A 6 -1.13 -12.68 -19.91
N VAL A 7 -2.00 -11.67 -19.82
CA VAL A 7 -1.98 -10.68 -18.73
C VAL A 7 -2.61 -11.26 -17.47
N LEU A 8 -3.68 -12.04 -17.62
CA LEU A 8 -4.37 -12.68 -16.49
C LEU A 8 -3.53 -13.81 -15.86
N GLU A 9 -2.69 -14.50 -16.65
CA GLU A 9 -1.74 -15.51 -16.15
C GLU A 9 -0.44 -14.92 -15.56
N ARG A 10 -0.12 -13.65 -15.86
CA ARG A 10 1.11 -12.97 -15.36
C ARG A 10 0.96 -12.22 -14.06
N TYR A 11 -0.26 -11.93 -13.57
CA TYR A 11 -0.47 -11.13 -12.36
C TYR A 11 -1.32 -11.81 -11.28
N PRO A 12 -0.95 -13.01 -10.78
CA PRO A 12 -1.62 -13.67 -9.66
C PRO A 12 -1.34 -12.98 -8.30
N GLN A 13 -0.39 -12.05 -8.27
CA GLN A 13 -0.04 -11.23 -7.10
C GLN A 13 -1.02 -10.06 -7.00
N SER A 14 -2.26 -10.38 -6.60
CA SER A 14 -3.44 -9.52 -6.68
C SER A 14 -3.20 -8.07 -6.22
N ALA A 15 -2.95 -7.18 -7.19
CA ALA A 15 -2.81 -5.74 -6.97
C ALA A 15 -4.02 -5.15 -6.22
N LYS A 16 -5.18 -5.81 -6.32
CA LYS A 16 -6.42 -5.44 -5.61
C LYS A 16 -6.29 -5.56 -4.09
N ALA A 17 -5.57 -6.56 -3.58
CA ALA A 17 -5.41 -6.75 -2.14
C ALA A 17 -4.43 -5.73 -1.55
N ALA A 18 -3.36 -5.42 -2.28
CA ALA A 18 -2.41 -4.36 -1.93
C ALA A 18 -3.08 -2.98 -1.93
N ASP A 19 -3.95 -2.71 -2.91
CA ASP A 19 -4.69 -1.46 -3.03
C ASP A 19 -5.71 -1.27 -1.89
N ALA A 20 -6.41 -2.35 -1.50
CA ALA A 20 -7.32 -2.33 -0.36
C ALA A 20 -6.60 -2.03 0.95
N LEU A 21 -5.47 -2.70 1.22
CA LEU A 21 -4.70 -2.48 2.44
C LEU A 21 -4.07 -1.07 2.47
N LEU A 22 -3.64 -0.55 1.32
CA LEU A 22 -3.19 0.83 1.19
C LEU A 22 -4.29 1.82 1.58
N LYS A 23 -5.51 1.63 1.08
CA LYS A 23 -6.67 2.48 1.41
C LYS A 23 -7.00 2.47 2.90
N VAL A 24 -6.87 1.33 3.58
CA VAL A 24 -7.03 1.25 5.05
C VAL A 24 -6.02 2.16 5.75
N GLY A 25 -4.75 2.14 5.32
CA GLY A 25 -3.71 3.02 5.88
C GLY A 25 -4.01 4.50 5.64
N TYR A 26 -4.57 4.84 4.47
CA TYR A 26 -5.06 6.19 4.17
C TYR A 26 -6.18 6.64 5.11
N CYS A 27 -7.19 5.79 5.32
CA CYS A 27 -8.28 6.11 6.25
C CYS A 27 -7.75 6.35 7.66
N GLN A 28 -6.84 5.51 8.14
CA GLN A 28 -6.21 5.69 9.46
C GLN A 28 -5.40 6.99 9.54
N TYR A 29 -4.69 7.34 8.47
CA TYR A 29 -3.96 8.61 8.36
C TYR A 29 -4.91 9.81 8.47
N GLU A 30 -6.03 9.79 7.75
CA GLU A 30 -7.05 10.87 7.80
C GLU A 30 -7.74 10.95 9.17
N LEU A 31 -7.93 9.81 9.82
CA LEU A 31 -8.43 9.71 11.19
C LEU A 31 -7.37 10.09 12.26
N LYS A 32 -6.19 10.55 11.84
CA LYS A 32 -5.05 10.90 12.71
C LYS A 32 -4.56 9.73 13.59
N GLN A 33 -4.84 8.50 13.19
CA GLN A 33 -4.38 7.29 13.87
C GLN A 33 -2.97 6.93 13.39
N TRP A 34 -2.00 7.76 13.75
CA TRP A 34 -0.64 7.71 13.18
C TRP A 34 0.04 6.34 13.36
N ALA A 35 -0.06 5.75 14.55
CA ALA A 35 0.53 4.44 14.83
C ALA A 35 -0.11 3.31 14.01
N ALA A 36 -1.44 3.33 13.85
CA ALA A 36 -2.15 2.35 13.05
C ALA A 36 -1.84 2.50 11.55
N ALA A 37 -1.83 3.74 11.05
CA ALA A 37 -1.47 4.05 9.68
C ALA A 37 -0.04 3.60 9.37
N GLU A 38 0.91 3.84 10.27
CA GLU A 38 2.28 3.35 10.14
C GLU A 38 2.35 1.82 10.04
N ALA A 39 1.67 1.10 10.93
CA ALA A 39 1.64 -0.36 10.90
C ALA A 39 1.02 -0.91 9.61
N THR A 40 -0.06 -0.27 9.13
CA THR A 40 -0.74 -0.66 7.90
C THR A 40 0.13 -0.40 6.67
N PHE A 41 0.76 0.77 6.56
CA PHE A 41 1.67 1.07 5.45
C PHE A 41 2.87 0.13 5.43
N ASN A 42 3.49 -0.17 6.59
CA ASN A 42 4.54 -1.17 6.69
C ASN A 42 4.05 -2.56 6.23
N SER A 43 2.83 -2.94 6.60
CA SER A 43 2.24 -4.22 6.17
C SER A 43 2.04 -4.29 4.66
N VAL A 44 1.64 -3.19 4.01
CA VAL A 44 1.54 -3.12 2.53
C VAL A 44 2.91 -3.36 1.89
N ILE A 45 3.95 -2.71 2.42
CA ILE A 45 5.32 -2.82 1.90
C ILE A 45 5.86 -4.24 2.08
N ALA A 46 5.63 -4.84 3.26
CA ALA A 46 6.10 -6.18 3.58
C ALA A 46 5.36 -7.29 2.83
N LYS A 47 4.03 -7.18 2.69
CA LYS A 47 3.21 -8.20 2.00
C LYS A 47 3.21 -8.07 0.49
N TYR A 48 3.38 -6.84 -0.03
CA TYR A 48 3.33 -6.56 -1.47
C TYR A 48 4.56 -5.77 -1.94
N PRO A 49 5.79 -6.26 -1.69
CA PRO A 49 7.00 -5.60 -2.16
C PRO A 49 7.01 -5.52 -3.69
N ASN A 50 7.62 -4.46 -4.24
CA ASN A 50 7.68 -4.17 -5.69
C ASN A 50 6.35 -3.88 -6.38
N THR A 51 5.30 -3.54 -5.63
CA THR A 51 4.02 -3.11 -6.19
C THR A 51 3.84 -1.59 -6.10
N THR A 52 3.02 -1.02 -6.99
CA THR A 52 2.66 0.41 -6.94
C THR A 52 2.12 0.83 -5.57
N PRO A 53 1.22 0.05 -4.91
CA PRO A 53 0.74 0.37 -3.58
C PRO A 53 1.83 0.42 -2.51
N ALA A 54 2.83 -0.46 -2.55
CA ALA A 54 3.97 -0.41 -1.63
C ALA A 54 4.76 0.89 -1.78
N ARG A 55 5.06 1.32 -3.01
CA ARG A 55 5.73 2.61 -3.27
C ARG A 55 4.93 3.80 -2.73
N LEU A 56 3.60 3.77 -2.91
CA LEU A 56 2.71 4.81 -2.37
C LEU A 56 2.68 4.79 -0.84
N ALA A 57 2.62 3.61 -0.23
CA ALA A 57 2.68 3.42 1.22
C ALA A 57 3.99 3.96 1.80
N GLU A 58 5.14 3.71 1.16
CA GLU A 58 6.44 4.25 1.59
C GLU A 58 6.49 5.78 1.58
N GLY A 59 5.89 6.41 0.56
CA GLY A 59 5.80 7.87 0.47
C GLY A 59 4.97 8.44 1.61
N ARG A 60 3.83 7.81 1.91
CA ARG A 60 2.96 8.21 3.02
C ARG A 60 3.57 7.96 4.38
N LEU A 61 4.26 6.84 4.56
CA LEU A 61 4.97 6.51 5.79
C LEU A 61 6.03 7.56 6.11
N ARG A 62 6.80 8.01 5.10
CA ARG A 62 7.76 9.11 5.27
C ARG A 62 7.10 10.41 5.67
N ALA A 63 6.01 10.80 5.00
CA ALA A 63 5.25 12.00 5.34
C ALA A 63 4.69 11.94 6.77
N LEU A 64 4.19 10.77 7.18
CA LEU A 64 3.68 10.53 8.54
C LEU A 64 4.80 10.66 9.58
N LYS A 65 5.97 10.06 9.36
CA LYS A 65 7.12 10.19 10.28
C LYS A 65 7.62 11.62 10.42
N LEU A 66 7.60 12.39 9.34
CA LEU A 66 7.97 13.81 9.36
C LEU A 66 6.96 14.66 10.14
N GLN A 67 5.69 14.27 10.17
CA GLN A 67 4.63 14.97 10.91
C GLN A 67 4.57 14.55 12.38
N ALA A 68 4.80 13.27 12.68
CA ALA A 68 4.80 12.74 14.05
C ALA A 68 6.05 13.12 14.85
N GLY A 69 7.14 13.52 14.19
CA GLY A 69 8.36 14.01 14.81
C GLY A 69 8.40 15.53 15.09
N ARG A 70 7.27 16.24 14.97
CA ARG A 70 7.11 17.64 15.38
C ARG A 70 6.22 17.73 16.61
#